data_AF-A0A1A8P087-F1
#
_entry.id   AF-A0A1A8P087-F1
#
_cell.length_a   1.000
_cell.length_b   1.000
_cell.length_c   1.000
_cell.angle_alpha   90.00
_cell.angle_beta   90.00
_cell.angle_gamma   90.00
#
_symmetry.space_group_name_H-M   'P 1'
#
loop_
_entity.id
_entity.type
_entity.pdbx_description
1 polymer ?
#
loop_
_entity_poly.entity_id
_entity_poly.type
_entity_poly.pdbx_seq_one_letter_code
_entity_poly.pdbx_strand_id
1 'polypeptide(L)'
;MGEAETRQKLLRNVKKEVKQIMEEAVTRKFVHADSSHIISFCAVVEACMLHGLKRRIAGLLCSNKVAALFMKVAKTFSPAEELCRKVQELEQLIENSKQNNSSLSNDRSRMSKLPNLPPQALKHLWIRTALMEKVLDKIVLYLVESSSAFYDKGAMLMDPVDGPILASLLVGPCALEYTKVKTADHFWTDPSADELVQRHRIHSGHCRQDSPSRRPALIQKRQSSGSMDDRPLLWAREYVESLHQNSRATLLFGKNNVLVQPKDGMEAIPGYLSLHQTADLMTLKWTPNQLMNGNVGELDSEKSVYWDYAMTIRLEEIVYLHC
;
A
#
# COMPACT_ATOMS: atom_id res chain seq x y z
N MET A 1 -2.95 -28.19 -14.67
CA MET A 1 -1.71 -27.88 -13.93
C MET A 1 -1.42 -29.07 -13.04
N GLY A 2 -0.27 -29.71 -13.18
CA GLY A 2 0.08 -30.88 -12.35
C GLY A 2 0.31 -30.48 -10.88
N GLU A 3 0.11 -31.38 -9.92
CA GLU A 3 0.37 -31.10 -8.50
C GLU A 3 1.80 -30.60 -8.26
N ALA A 4 2.79 -31.22 -8.92
CA ALA A 4 4.18 -30.79 -8.88
C ALA A 4 4.40 -29.37 -9.43
N GLU A 5 3.71 -29.02 -10.52
CA GLU A 5 3.81 -27.69 -11.13
C GLU A 5 3.26 -26.60 -10.20
N THR A 6 2.15 -26.90 -9.50
CA THR A 6 1.58 -26.03 -8.47
C THR A 6 2.54 -25.84 -7.29
N ARG A 7 3.16 -26.92 -6.79
CA ARG A 7 4.16 -26.84 -5.71
C ARG A 7 5.36 -26.00 -6.12
N GLN A 8 5.89 -26.20 -7.33
CA GLN A 8 7.00 -25.41 -7.85
C GLN A 8 6.64 -23.94 -8.00
N LYS A 9 5.41 -23.61 -8.43
CA LYS A 9 4.93 -22.22 -8.48
C LYS A 9 4.88 -21.59 -7.10
N LEU A 10 4.32 -22.29 -6.10
CA LEU A 10 4.27 -21.82 -4.71
C LEU A 10 5.68 -21.56 -4.17
N LEU A 11 6.59 -22.51 -4.36
CA LEU A 11 7.96 -22.40 -3.88
C LEU A 11 8.73 -21.25 -4.55
N ARG A 12 8.53 -21.02 -5.86
CA ARG A 12 9.10 -19.86 -6.57
C ARG A 12 8.61 -18.53 -5.99
N ASN A 13 7.33 -18.44 -5.67
CA ASN A 13 6.76 -17.24 -5.06
C ASN A 13 7.37 -16.97 -3.68
N VAL A 14 7.49 -18.00 -2.83
CA VAL A 14 8.16 -17.83 -1.53
C VAL A 14 9.60 -17.38 -1.68
N LYS A 15 10.38 -18.01 -2.58
CA LYS A 15 11.77 -17.61 -2.85
C LYS A 15 11.88 -16.14 -3.25
N LYS A 16 10.95 -15.66 -4.08
CA LYS A 16 10.89 -14.26 -4.51
C LYS A 16 10.65 -13.31 -3.33
N GLU A 17 9.64 -13.59 -2.51
CA GLU A 17 9.30 -12.72 -1.37
C GLU A 17 10.39 -12.75 -0.28
N VAL A 18 10.98 -13.92 -0.01
CA VAL A 18 12.13 -14.05 0.91
C VAL A 18 13.29 -13.19 0.42
N LYS A 19 13.67 -13.31 -0.86
CA LYS A 19 14.74 -12.49 -1.44
C LYS A 19 14.47 -11.00 -1.23
N GLN A 20 13.24 -10.55 -1.51
CA GLN A 20 12.85 -9.15 -1.39
C GLN A 20 12.95 -8.64 0.05
N ILE A 21 12.45 -9.41 1.03
CA ILE A 21 12.54 -9.04 2.45
C ILE A 21 14.00 -8.99 2.91
N MET A 22 14.82 -9.96 2.50
CA MET A 22 16.23 -10.00 2.88
C MET A 22 17.01 -8.83 2.27
N GLU A 23 16.76 -8.48 1.00
CA GLU A 23 17.35 -7.30 0.36
C GLU A 23 16.93 -6.00 1.05
N GLU A 24 15.65 -5.86 1.41
CA GLU A 24 15.16 -4.70 2.16
C GLU A 24 15.85 -4.58 3.52
N ALA A 25 15.94 -5.69 4.27
CA ALA A 25 16.58 -5.73 5.58
C ALA A 25 18.04 -5.27 5.52
N VAL A 26 18.79 -5.73 4.51
CA VAL A 26 20.20 -5.38 4.33
C VAL A 26 20.38 -3.93 3.89
N THR A 27 19.57 -3.46 2.95
CA THR A 27 19.71 -2.11 2.37
C THR A 27 19.20 -1.00 3.28
N ARG A 28 18.08 -1.22 3.98
CA ARG A 28 17.43 -0.23 4.84
C ARG A 28 17.81 -0.34 6.31
N LYS A 29 18.47 -1.42 6.72
CA LYS A 29 18.81 -1.77 8.12
C LYS A 29 17.61 -2.02 9.04
N PHE A 30 16.38 -1.88 8.55
CA PHE A 30 15.15 -2.21 9.26
C PHE A 30 14.09 -2.67 8.25
N VAL A 31 13.13 -3.45 8.72
CA VAL A 31 11.94 -3.84 7.94
C VAL A 31 10.69 -3.50 8.74
N HIS A 32 9.74 -2.82 8.11
CA HIS A 32 8.47 -2.47 8.74
C HIS A 32 7.51 -3.65 8.77
N ALA A 33 6.92 -3.89 9.94
CA ALA A 33 5.99 -5.00 10.17
C ALA A 33 4.70 -4.90 9.31
N ASP A 34 4.36 -3.69 8.87
CA ASP A 34 3.18 -3.40 8.05
C ASP A 34 3.53 -3.16 6.56
N SER A 35 4.77 -3.42 6.13
CA SER A 35 5.17 -3.21 4.73
C SER A 35 4.43 -4.16 3.78
N SER A 36 4.24 -3.72 2.53
CA SER A 36 3.61 -4.53 1.49
C SER A 36 4.37 -5.84 1.23
N HIS A 37 5.70 -5.84 1.36
CA HIS A 37 6.55 -7.03 1.26
C HIS A 37 6.23 -8.05 2.36
N ILE A 38 5.98 -7.61 3.60
CA ILE A 38 5.56 -8.50 4.68
C ILE A 38 4.17 -9.08 4.44
N ILE A 39 3.22 -8.26 3.97
CA ILE A 39 1.86 -8.74 3.68
C ILE A 39 1.87 -9.76 2.54
N SER A 40 2.60 -9.47 1.46
CA SER A 40 2.78 -10.37 0.31
C SER A 40 3.45 -11.68 0.71
N PHE A 41 4.53 -11.60 1.50
CA PHE A 41 5.19 -12.76 2.08
C PHE A 41 4.25 -13.62 2.92
N CYS A 42 3.46 -13.02 3.81
CA CYS A 42 2.49 -13.76 4.62
C CYS A 42 1.46 -14.47 3.75
N ALA A 43 0.99 -13.83 2.67
CA ALA A 43 0.03 -14.42 1.73
C ALA A 43 0.61 -15.63 0.98
N VAL A 44 1.86 -15.57 0.52
CA VAL A 44 2.48 -16.71 -0.18
C VAL A 44 2.77 -17.86 0.77
N VAL A 45 3.17 -17.59 2.01
CA VAL A 45 3.38 -18.64 3.03
C VAL A 45 2.05 -19.29 3.40
N GLU A 46 1.00 -18.50 3.62
CA GLU A 46 -0.35 -19.01 3.84
C GLU A 46 -0.80 -19.94 2.71
N ALA A 47 -0.61 -19.54 1.45
CA ALA A 47 -0.96 -20.38 0.30
C ALA A 47 -0.21 -21.72 0.30
N CYS A 48 1.07 -21.71 0.68
CA CYS A 48 1.87 -22.93 0.83
C CYS A 48 1.32 -23.85 1.92
N MET A 49 1.01 -23.27 3.08
CA MET A 49 0.50 -24.01 4.25
C MET A 49 -0.92 -24.53 4.05
N LEU A 50 -1.73 -23.90 3.19
CA LEU A 50 -3.08 -24.36 2.91
C LEU A 50 -3.15 -25.33 1.72
N HIS A 51 -2.06 -25.49 0.94
CA HIS A 51 -2.02 -26.36 -0.21
C HIS A 51 -2.13 -27.84 0.20
N GLY A 52 -3.25 -28.47 -0.16
CA GLY A 52 -3.54 -29.87 0.17
C GLY A 52 -3.87 -30.09 1.66
N LEU A 53 -4.27 -29.04 2.39
CA LEU A 53 -4.72 -29.16 3.78
C LEU A 53 -6.01 -29.98 3.86
N LYS A 54 -6.03 -31.00 4.71
CA LYS A 54 -7.21 -31.85 4.89
C LYS A 54 -8.40 -31.02 5.36
N ARG A 55 -9.55 -31.20 4.72
CA ARG A 55 -10.81 -30.51 5.07
C ARG A 55 -11.18 -30.61 6.55
N ARG A 56 -10.90 -31.75 7.20
CA ARG A 56 -11.16 -31.99 8.63
C ARG A 56 -10.33 -31.09 9.57
N ILE A 57 -9.19 -30.59 9.10
CA ILE A 57 -8.29 -29.73 9.87
C ILE A 57 -8.70 -28.26 9.71
N ALA A 58 -9.10 -27.88 8.49
CA ALA A 58 -9.53 -26.52 8.18
C ALA A 58 -10.83 -26.09 8.89
N GLY A 59 -11.60 -27.04 9.43
CA GLY A 59 -12.91 -26.80 10.03
C GLY A 59 -13.98 -26.53 8.96
N LEU A 60 -15.13 -27.19 9.03
CA LEU A 60 -16.18 -27.05 8.01
C LEU A 60 -16.81 -25.64 7.99
N LEU A 61 -16.72 -24.91 9.11
CA LEU A 61 -17.35 -23.60 9.34
C LEU A 61 -16.34 -22.50 9.74
N CYS A 62 -15.04 -22.80 9.79
CA CYS A 62 -14.05 -21.80 10.15
C CYS A 62 -13.79 -20.87 8.96
N SER A 63 -14.06 -19.58 9.13
CA SER A 63 -13.73 -18.54 8.15
C SER A 63 -12.22 -18.42 7.94
N ASN A 64 -11.43 -18.73 8.98
CA ASN A 64 -9.98 -18.65 8.95
C ASN A 64 -9.34 -20.06 9.09
N LYS A 65 -8.89 -20.62 7.97
CA LYS A 65 -8.28 -21.96 7.91
C LYS A 65 -6.91 -22.01 8.61
N VAL A 66 -6.16 -20.91 8.60
CA VAL A 66 -4.85 -20.82 9.29
C VAL A 66 -5.06 -20.88 10.79
N ALA A 67 -6.04 -20.14 11.30
CA ALA A 67 -6.40 -20.18 12.72
C ALA A 67 -6.76 -21.61 13.14
N ALA A 68 -7.62 -22.30 12.39
CA ALA A 68 -7.98 -23.69 12.67
C ALA A 68 -6.76 -24.63 12.68
N LEU A 69 -5.84 -24.47 11.72
CA LEU A 69 -4.59 -25.22 11.68
C LEU A 69 -3.71 -24.95 12.91
N PHE A 70 -3.48 -23.68 13.26
CA PHE A 70 -2.62 -23.30 14.39
C PHE A 70 -3.21 -23.78 15.71
N MET A 71 -4.52 -23.63 15.91
CA MET A 71 -5.22 -24.16 17.08
C MET A 71 -5.12 -25.68 17.18
N LYS A 72 -5.05 -26.40 16.05
CA LYS A 72 -4.84 -27.85 16.04
C LYS A 72 -3.41 -28.21 16.41
N VAL A 73 -2.42 -27.50 15.88
CA VAL A 73 -0.98 -27.68 16.17
C VAL A 73 -0.67 -27.33 17.63
N ALA A 74 -1.31 -26.30 18.18
CA ALA A 74 -1.16 -25.86 19.57
C ALA A 74 -1.45 -26.95 20.61
N LYS A 75 -2.24 -27.98 20.26
CA LYS A 75 -2.52 -29.11 21.16
C LYS A 75 -1.30 -29.98 21.46
N THR A 76 -0.29 -29.93 20.60
CA THR A 76 0.88 -30.82 20.66
C THR A 76 2.21 -30.09 20.49
N PHE A 77 2.18 -28.77 20.29
CA PHE A 77 3.37 -27.96 20.04
C PHE A 77 3.29 -26.61 20.78
N SER A 78 4.05 -26.49 21.86
CA SER A 78 4.02 -25.34 22.79
C SER A 78 4.25 -23.97 22.11
N PRO A 79 5.18 -23.78 21.16
CA PRO A 79 5.33 -22.49 20.48
C PRO A 79 4.07 -22.04 19.72
N ALA A 80 3.28 -22.97 19.18
CA ALA A 80 2.01 -22.64 18.55
C ALA A 80 0.92 -22.30 19.59
N GLU A 81 0.95 -22.89 20.77
CA GLU A 81 0.03 -22.57 21.87
C GLU A 81 0.24 -21.12 22.36
N GLU A 82 1.48 -20.73 22.61
CA GLU A 82 1.82 -19.37 23.00
C GLU A 82 1.41 -18.34 21.94
N LEU A 83 1.64 -18.67 20.66
CA LEU A 83 1.19 -17.86 19.54
C LEU A 83 -0.33 -17.72 19.51
N CYS A 84 -1.09 -18.81 19.71
CA CYS A 84 -2.56 -18.77 19.70
C CYS A 84 -3.09 -17.83 20.79
N ARG A 85 -2.55 -17.92 22.01
CA ARG A 85 -2.92 -17.02 23.12
C ARG A 85 -2.67 -15.56 22.73
N LYS A 86 -1.49 -15.26 22.16
CA LYS A 86 -1.12 -13.90 21.78
C LYS A 86 -1.99 -13.33 20.66
N VAL A 87 -2.33 -14.14 19.65
CA VAL A 87 -3.22 -13.70 18.57
C VAL A 87 -4.63 -13.45 19.09
N GLN A 88 -5.14 -14.28 20.01
CA GLN A 88 -6.45 -14.07 20.63
C GLN A 88 -6.49 -12.76 21.45
N GLU A 89 -5.44 -12.46 22.22
CA GLU A 89 -5.31 -11.18 22.93
C GLU A 89 -5.32 -10.00 21.94
N LEU A 90 -4.61 -10.12 20.81
CA LEU A 90 -4.60 -9.08 19.76
C LEU A 90 -5.99 -8.91 19.11
N GLU A 91 -6.70 -10.00 18.81
CA GLU A 91 -8.06 -9.95 18.25
C GLU A 91 -9.03 -9.27 19.21
N GLN A 92 -8.94 -9.55 20.53
CA GLN A 92 -9.73 -8.86 21.55
C GLN A 92 -9.42 -7.36 21.62
N LEU A 93 -8.15 -6.98 21.56
CA LEU A 93 -7.76 -5.56 21.54
C LEU A 93 -8.29 -4.84 20.30
N ILE A 94 -8.25 -5.49 19.14
CA ILE A 94 -8.79 -4.95 17.89
C ILE A 94 -10.31 -4.76 18.01
N GLU A 95 -11.04 -5.72 18.56
CA GLU A 95 -12.49 -5.62 18.70
C GLU A 95 -12.92 -4.55 19.71
N ASN A 96 -12.26 -4.49 20.87
CA ASN A 96 -12.48 -3.46 21.89
C ASN A 96 -12.20 -2.04 21.34
N SER A 97 -11.21 -1.89 20.45
CA SER A 97 -10.91 -0.60 19.82
C SER A 97 -12.00 -0.13 18.84
N LYS A 98 -12.68 -1.06 18.16
CA LYS A 98 -13.80 -0.75 17.26
C LYS A 98 -15.04 -0.33 18.02
N GLN A 99 -15.30 -0.95 19.18
CA GLN A 99 -16.44 -0.61 20.04
C GLN A 99 -16.25 0.76 20.73
N ASN A 100 -15.05 1.06 21.23
CA ASN A 100 -14.78 2.36 21.90
C ASN A 100 -14.83 3.58 20.98
N ASN A 101 -14.70 3.42 19.65
CA ASN A 101 -14.90 4.52 18.69
C ASN A 101 -16.39 4.89 18.48
N SER A 102 -17.32 4.14 19.06
CA SER A 102 -18.77 4.41 18.98
C SER A 102 -19.35 5.15 20.20
N SER A 103 -18.60 5.24 21.30
CA SER A 103 -19.00 5.97 22.52
C SER A 103 -18.32 7.34 22.58
N LEU A 104 -19.10 8.42 22.51
CA LEU A 104 -18.64 9.77 22.76
C LEU A 104 -18.04 9.90 24.17
N SER A 105 -16.77 10.28 24.28
CA SER A 105 -16.27 11.09 25.41
C SER A 105 -14.89 11.70 25.13
N ASN A 106 -14.84 13.02 25.29
CA ASN A 106 -13.65 13.84 25.38
C ASN A 106 -12.83 13.41 26.61
N ASP A 107 -11.76 12.64 26.44
CA ASP A 107 -10.56 12.82 27.28
C ASP A 107 -9.32 12.22 26.60
N ARG A 108 -8.51 13.06 25.95
CA ARG A 108 -7.26 12.67 25.30
C ARG A 108 -6.11 12.83 26.27
N SER A 109 -5.99 11.91 27.21
CA SER A 109 -4.84 11.81 28.10
C SER A 109 -4.54 10.35 28.40
N ARG A 110 -3.49 9.82 27.74
CA ARG A 110 -2.84 8.52 28.01
C ARG A 110 -3.63 7.24 27.71
N MET A 111 -3.93 6.99 26.44
CA MET A 111 -4.16 5.62 25.95
C MET A 111 -3.14 5.27 24.87
N SER A 112 -2.47 4.14 25.07
CA SER A 112 -1.54 3.55 24.12
C SER A 112 -2.20 3.51 22.74
N LYS A 113 -1.65 4.28 21.80
CA LYS A 113 -2.10 4.28 20.41
C LYS A 113 -1.81 2.89 19.85
N LEU A 114 -2.80 2.01 19.86
CA LEU A 114 -2.72 0.73 19.18
C LEU A 114 -2.53 1.01 17.67
N PRO A 115 -1.82 0.15 16.92
CA PRO A 115 -1.65 0.34 15.49
C PRO A 115 -3.01 0.17 14.81
N ASN A 116 -3.48 1.19 14.09
CA ASN A 116 -4.54 1.03 13.10
C ASN A 116 -4.00 0.10 12.01
N LEU A 117 -4.19 -1.20 12.16
CA LEU A 117 -3.73 -2.20 11.21
C LEU A 117 -4.56 -2.10 9.92
N PRO A 118 -3.93 -2.07 8.73
CA PRO A 118 -4.68 -2.08 7.48
C PRO A 118 -5.51 -3.38 7.35
N PRO A 119 -6.65 -3.38 6.64
CA PRO A 119 -7.50 -4.57 6.50
C PRO A 119 -6.75 -5.80 5.96
N GLN A 120 -5.76 -5.59 5.10
CA GLN A 120 -4.89 -6.65 4.57
C GLN A 120 -3.97 -7.26 5.63
N ALA A 121 -3.51 -6.47 6.59
CA ALA A 121 -2.75 -6.96 7.74
C ALA A 121 -3.60 -7.84 8.66
N LEU A 122 -4.89 -7.53 8.79
CA LEU A 122 -5.84 -8.34 9.57
C LEU A 122 -6.12 -9.68 8.90
N LYS A 123 -6.16 -9.73 7.56
CA LYS A 123 -6.37 -10.97 6.81
C LYS A 123 -5.29 -12.02 7.11
N HIS A 124 -4.04 -11.59 7.22
CA HIS A 124 -2.89 -12.46 7.45
C HIS A 124 -2.36 -12.40 8.89
N LEU A 125 -3.20 -11.98 9.84
CA LEU A 125 -2.83 -11.71 11.24
C LEU A 125 -2.07 -12.88 11.88
N TRP A 126 -2.52 -14.11 11.65
CA TRP A 126 -1.96 -15.32 12.27
C TRP A 126 -0.53 -15.62 11.79
N ILE A 127 -0.31 -15.64 10.47
CA ILE A 127 1.02 -15.84 9.87
C ILE A 127 1.93 -14.68 10.24
N ARG A 128 1.43 -13.45 10.17
CA ARG A 128 2.21 -12.26 10.49
C ARG A 128 2.64 -12.25 11.94
N THR A 129 1.75 -12.57 12.88
CA THR A 129 2.12 -12.65 14.30
C THR A 129 3.15 -13.74 14.51
N ALA A 130 3.02 -14.92 13.88
CA ALA A 130 4.03 -15.97 13.96
C ALA A 130 5.42 -15.52 13.44
N LEU A 131 5.45 -14.70 12.39
CA LEU A 131 6.66 -14.10 11.87
C LEU A 131 7.30 -13.12 12.88
N MET A 132 6.49 -12.21 13.44
CA MET A 132 6.97 -11.23 14.43
C MET A 132 7.49 -11.88 15.71
N GLU A 133 6.88 -13.00 16.11
CA GLU A 133 7.29 -13.77 17.29
C GLU A 133 8.43 -14.76 17.00
N LYS A 134 8.95 -14.80 15.76
CA LYS A 134 10.06 -15.67 15.36
C LYS A 134 9.79 -17.16 15.64
N VAL A 135 8.56 -17.59 15.37
CA VAL A 135 8.11 -18.98 15.53
C VAL A 135 7.52 -19.59 14.25
N LEU A 136 7.32 -18.81 13.19
CA LEU A 136 6.70 -19.28 11.95
C LEU A 136 7.52 -20.40 11.28
N ASP A 137 8.84 -20.26 11.20
CA ASP A 137 9.76 -21.29 10.71
C ASP A 137 9.64 -22.60 11.51
N LYS A 138 9.60 -22.51 12.84
CA LYS A 138 9.45 -23.65 13.74
C LYS A 138 8.11 -24.36 13.56
N ILE A 139 7.02 -23.61 13.41
CA ILE A 139 5.68 -24.16 13.18
C ILE A 139 5.62 -24.86 11.82
N VAL A 140 6.19 -24.26 10.77
CA VAL A 140 6.22 -24.87 9.43
C VAL A 140 7.09 -26.13 9.43
N LEU A 141 8.24 -26.11 10.10
CA LEU A 141 9.08 -27.30 10.27
C LEU A 141 8.32 -28.43 10.97
N TYR A 142 7.63 -28.12 12.08
CA TYR A 142 6.78 -29.08 12.78
C TYR A 142 5.70 -29.67 11.86
N LEU A 143 5.05 -28.83 11.04
CA LEU A 143 4.05 -29.27 10.08
C LEU A 143 4.62 -30.17 8.97
N VAL A 144 5.87 -29.97 8.56
CA VAL A 144 6.56 -30.84 7.60
C VAL A 144 6.84 -32.20 8.24
N GLU A 145 7.38 -32.22 9.45
CA GLU A 145 7.71 -33.44 10.20
C GLU A 145 6.46 -34.27 10.55
N SER A 146 5.32 -33.61 10.78
CA SER A 146 4.04 -34.23 11.13
C SER A 146 3.00 -34.18 10.00
N SER A 147 3.45 -33.96 8.76
CA SER A 147 2.63 -33.63 7.60
C SER A 147 1.46 -34.60 7.35
N SER A 148 1.68 -35.90 7.53
CA SER A 148 0.67 -36.94 7.31
C SER A 148 -0.60 -36.77 8.14
N ALA A 149 -0.52 -36.15 9.32
CA ALA A 149 -1.69 -35.90 10.17
C ALA A 149 -2.60 -34.80 9.58
N PHE A 150 -1.99 -33.81 8.91
CA PHE A 150 -2.64 -32.55 8.51
C PHE A 150 -2.97 -32.47 7.02
N TYR A 151 -2.20 -33.14 6.16
CA TYR A 151 -2.22 -32.93 4.71
C TYR A 151 -2.55 -34.19 3.90
N ASP A 152 -3.09 -33.97 2.70
CA ASP A 152 -3.31 -35.00 1.67
C ASP A 152 -2.01 -35.30 0.90
N LYS A 153 -1.90 -36.49 0.26
CA LYS A 153 -0.64 -37.00 -0.31
C LYS A 153 0.03 -36.08 -1.34
N GLY A 154 -0.73 -35.27 -2.08
CA GLY A 154 -0.22 -34.32 -3.08
C GLY A 154 0.16 -32.93 -2.53
N ALA A 155 0.02 -32.73 -1.22
CA ALA A 155 0.23 -31.44 -0.56
C ALA A 155 1.68 -30.96 -0.63
N MET A 156 1.87 -29.65 -0.45
CA MET A 156 3.21 -29.05 -0.52
C MET A 156 4.10 -29.52 0.64
N LEU A 157 3.53 -29.57 1.85
CA LEU A 157 4.25 -29.96 3.06
C LEU A 157 4.42 -31.48 3.22
N MET A 158 3.77 -32.28 2.38
CA MET A 158 3.97 -33.74 2.30
C MET A 158 5.12 -34.13 1.38
N ASP A 159 5.52 -33.24 0.48
CA ASP A 159 6.62 -33.51 -0.45
C ASP A 159 7.95 -33.55 0.31
N PRO A 160 8.77 -34.60 0.12
CA PRO A 160 9.99 -34.81 0.89
C PRO A 160 11.09 -33.78 0.57
N VAL A 161 10.91 -32.95 -0.46
CA VAL A 161 11.88 -31.94 -0.88
C VAL A 161 11.29 -30.54 -0.73
N ASP A 162 10.12 -30.27 -1.32
CA ASP A 162 9.53 -28.93 -1.34
C ASP A 162 9.15 -28.44 0.06
N GLY A 163 8.63 -29.32 0.93
CA GLY A 163 8.27 -29.00 2.32
C GLY A 163 9.48 -28.56 3.15
N PRO A 164 10.55 -29.38 3.25
CA PRO A 164 11.78 -28.99 3.94
C PRO A 164 12.45 -27.72 3.39
N ILE A 165 12.43 -27.51 2.06
CA ILE A 165 12.96 -26.27 1.47
C ILE A 165 12.15 -25.07 1.94
N LEU A 166 10.82 -25.16 1.95
CA LEU A 166 9.98 -24.08 2.48
C LEU A 166 10.34 -23.76 3.94
N ALA A 167 10.44 -24.76 4.82
CA ALA A 167 10.81 -24.53 6.22
C ALA A 167 12.16 -23.80 6.35
N SER A 168 13.16 -24.22 5.56
CA SER A 168 14.49 -23.62 5.55
C SER A 168 14.49 -22.17 5.03
N LEU A 169 13.67 -21.85 4.02
CA LEU A 169 13.55 -20.50 3.48
C LEU A 169 12.98 -19.49 4.50
N LEU A 170 12.19 -19.95 5.46
CA LEU A 170 11.56 -19.08 6.47
C LEU A 170 12.52 -18.68 7.60
N VAL A 171 13.61 -19.42 7.81
CA VAL A 171 14.59 -19.15 8.87
C VAL A 171 15.16 -17.73 8.76
N GLY A 172 15.49 -17.27 7.55
CA GLY A 172 16.00 -15.92 7.31
C GLY A 172 15.01 -14.83 7.74
N PRO A 173 13.81 -14.75 7.14
CA PRO A 173 12.78 -13.80 7.57
C PRO A 173 12.41 -13.90 9.05
N CYS A 174 12.36 -15.09 9.65
CA CYS A 174 12.06 -15.25 11.07
C CYS A 174 13.17 -14.74 12.00
N ALA A 175 14.42 -14.64 11.52
CA ALA A 175 15.52 -14.10 12.32
C ALA A 175 15.50 -12.56 12.43
N LEU A 176 14.85 -11.88 11.50
CA LEU A 176 14.82 -10.41 11.42
C LEU A 176 14.10 -9.76 12.60
N GLU A 177 14.48 -8.52 12.90
CA GLU A 177 13.74 -7.62 13.79
C GLU A 177 12.82 -6.73 12.96
N TYR A 178 11.52 -6.80 13.24
CA TYR A 178 10.52 -6.01 12.54
C TYR A 178 10.08 -4.82 13.40
N THR A 179 10.22 -3.61 12.86
CA THR A 179 9.78 -2.41 13.57
C THR A 179 8.28 -2.17 13.37
N LYS A 180 7.61 -1.79 14.46
CA LYS A 180 6.21 -1.31 14.49
C LYS A 180 6.15 0.23 14.65
N VAL A 181 7.29 0.88 14.81
CA VAL A 181 7.38 2.34 14.96
C VAL A 181 7.32 2.95 13.58
N LYS A 182 6.41 3.90 13.36
CA LYS A 182 6.41 4.71 12.14
C LYS A 182 7.70 5.54 12.09
N THR A 183 8.77 5.05 11.45
CA THR A 183 9.99 5.84 11.22
C THR A 183 9.70 6.93 10.18
N ALA A 184 10.47 8.02 10.16
CA ALA A 184 10.27 9.12 9.20
C ALA A 184 10.30 8.65 7.73
N ASP A 185 10.92 7.50 7.46
CA ASP A 185 10.96 6.85 6.14
C ASP A 185 9.62 6.21 5.73
N HIS A 186 8.64 6.09 6.63
CA HIS A 186 7.25 5.76 6.28
C HIS A 186 6.57 6.87 5.47
N PHE A 187 7.12 8.09 5.42
CA PHE A 187 6.65 9.12 4.49
C PHE A 187 7.03 8.83 3.03
N TRP A 188 8.04 7.97 2.81
CA TRP A 188 8.62 7.70 1.50
C TRP A 188 8.49 6.23 1.04
N THR A 189 7.76 5.40 1.77
CA THR A 189 7.30 4.10 1.26
C THR A 189 5.97 4.27 0.56
N ASP A 190 5.86 3.69 -0.64
CA ASP A 190 4.67 3.77 -1.48
C ASP A 190 3.45 3.28 -0.66
N PRO A 191 2.47 4.15 -0.34
CA PRO A 191 1.34 3.75 0.48
C PRO A 191 0.62 2.59 -0.21
N SER A 192 0.17 1.60 0.57
CA SER A 192 -0.58 0.48 -0.01
C SER A 192 -1.78 1.01 -0.81
N ALA A 193 -2.21 0.29 -1.85
CA ALA A 193 -3.35 0.71 -2.68
C ALA A 193 -4.60 1.02 -1.84
N ASP A 194 -4.83 0.30 -0.75
CA ASP A 194 -5.93 0.57 0.18
C ASP A 194 -5.73 1.87 0.97
N GLU A 195 -4.50 2.21 1.35
CA GLU A 195 -4.18 3.47 2.01
C GLU A 195 -4.28 4.64 1.02
N LEU A 196 -3.88 4.46 -0.24
CA LEU A 196 -4.10 5.43 -1.32
C LEU A 196 -5.59 5.64 -1.56
N VAL A 197 -6.38 4.56 -1.60
CA VAL A 197 -7.85 4.63 -1.77
C VAL A 197 -8.52 5.25 -0.54
N GLN A 198 -8.05 4.97 0.69
CA GLN A 198 -8.55 5.61 1.90
C GLN A 198 -8.21 7.10 1.93
N ARG A 199 -6.97 7.49 1.62
CA ARG A 199 -6.60 8.90 1.46
C ARG A 199 -7.46 9.56 0.39
N HIS A 200 -7.66 8.89 -0.75
CA HIS A 200 -8.54 9.38 -1.79
C HIS A 200 -9.98 9.56 -1.27
N ARG A 201 -10.55 8.59 -0.54
CA ARG A 201 -11.90 8.65 0.06
C ARG A 201 -12.07 9.72 1.15
N ILE A 202 -11.05 9.89 2.01
CA ILE A 202 -11.06 10.87 3.10
C ILE A 202 -10.92 12.29 2.53
N HIS A 203 -10.13 12.46 1.47
CA HIS A 203 -9.96 13.75 0.79
C HIS A 203 -11.04 14.02 -0.29
N SER A 204 -11.82 13.01 -0.71
CA SER A 204 -13.00 13.16 -1.60
C SER A 204 -14.33 13.15 -0.85
N GLY A 205 -14.30 13.28 0.48
CA GLY A 205 -15.47 13.34 1.35
C GLY A 205 -16.27 14.65 1.25
N HIS A 206 -16.64 15.07 0.04
CA HIS A 206 -17.73 16.02 -0.22
C HIS A 206 -18.32 15.83 -1.63
N CYS A 207 -18.77 14.60 -1.95
CA CYS A 207 -19.82 14.44 -2.95
C CYS A 207 -20.61 13.14 -2.71
N ARG A 208 -21.42 13.12 -1.65
CA ARG A 208 -22.73 12.49 -1.77
C ARG A 208 -23.68 13.57 -2.25
N GLN A 209 -23.82 13.70 -3.56
CA GLN A 209 -25.10 14.10 -4.13
C GLN A 209 -25.43 13.14 -5.24
N ASP A 210 -26.63 12.57 -5.11
CA ASP A 210 -27.34 11.91 -6.18
C ASP A 210 -27.22 12.72 -7.47
N SER A 211 -27.07 12.01 -8.59
CA SER A 211 -27.13 12.63 -9.91
C SER A 211 -28.44 13.44 -10.03
N PRO A 212 -28.37 14.64 -10.60
CA PRO A 212 -28.87 14.70 -11.97
C PRO A 212 -27.93 15.48 -12.89
N SER A 213 -27.83 14.97 -14.11
CA SER A 213 -27.39 15.67 -15.30
C SER A 213 -27.66 17.18 -15.27
N ARG A 214 -26.62 18.01 -15.25
CA ARG A 214 -26.57 19.34 -15.90
C ARG A 214 -25.16 19.92 -15.79
N ARG A 215 -24.69 20.47 -16.92
CA ARG A 215 -23.40 21.14 -17.12
C ARG A 215 -23.18 22.21 -16.02
N PRO A 216 -21.97 22.39 -15.45
CA PRO A 216 -21.73 23.49 -14.54
C PRO A 216 -21.65 24.80 -15.33
N ALA A 217 -22.59 25.71 -15.07
CA ALA A 217 -22.50 27.11 -15.45
C ALA A 217 -21.57 27.86 -14.48
N LEU A 218 -20.82 28.81 -15.03
CA LEU A 218 -19.88 29.69 -14.33
C LEU A 218 -20.62 30.49 -13.23
N ILE A 219 -20.34 30.23 -11.95
CA ILE A 219 -20.83 31.06 -10.84
C ILE A 219 -19.67 31.92 -10.36
N GLN A 220 -19.66 33.16 -10.82
CA GLN A 220 -18.81 34.24 -10.33
C GLN A 220 -19.37 34.71 -8.98
N LYS A 221 -18.88 34.16 -7.86
CA LYS A 221 -19.31 34.61 -6.52
C LYS A 221 -18.32 35.61 -5.93
N ARG A 222 -18.81 36.85 -5.89
CA ARG A 222 -18.22 38.07 -5.33
C ARG A 222 -17.82 37.89 -3.86
N GLN A 223 -16.71 38.56 -3.51
CA GLN A 223 -16.00 38.54 -2.23
C GLN A 223 -16.86 38.87 -0.99
N SER A 224 -16.49 38.29 0.16
CA SER A 224 -16.65 38.93 1.47
C SER A 224 -15.60 38.42 2.48
N SER A 225 -14.76 39.36 2.92
CA SER A 225 -13.91 39.43 4.13
C SER A 225 -13.80 38.22 5.06
N GLY A 226 -12.57 37.70 5.26
CA GLY A 226 -12.24 36.83 6.38
C GLY A 226 -10.81 36.27 6.37
N SER A 227 -9.94 36.92 7.15
CA SER A 227 -8.67 36.44 7.76
C SER A 227 -7.68 35.59 6.94
N MET A 228 -6.52 36.18 6.69
CA MET A 228 -5.23 35.53 6.40
C MET A 228 -4.92 34.58 7.59
N ASP A 229 -4.49 33.31 7.43
CA ASP A 229 -3.12 33.00 7.01
C ASP A 229 -2.85 31.56 6.46
N ASP A 230 -3.78 30.60 6.45
CA ASP A 230 -3.45 29.18 6.13
C ASP A 230 -4.17 28.56 4.92
N ARG A 231 -4.89 29.38 4.15
CA ARG A 231 -5.71 28.93 3.01
C ARG A 231 -5.07 28.86 1.60
N PRO A 232 -3.86 29.37 1.30
CA PRO A 232 -3.36 29.40 -0.09
C PRO A 232 -3.12 28.02 -0.71
N LEU A 233 -2.66 27.04 0.08
CA LEU A 233 -2.20 25.74 -0.46
C LEU A 233 -3.34 24.81 -0.90
N LEU A 234 -4.47 24.83 -0.17
CA LEU A 234 -5.64 24.00 -0.50
C LEU A 234 -6.34 24.52 -1.76
N TRP A 235 -6.49 25.83 -1.90
CA TRP A 235 -7.07 26.44 -3.09
C TRP A 235 -6.17 26.33 -4.31
N ALA A 236 -4.85 26.46 -4.16
CA ALA A 236 -3.92 26.20 -5.27
C ALA A 236 -4.02 24.75 -5.74
N ARG A 237 -4.16 23.79 -4.81
CA ARG A 237 -4.35 22.37 -5.14
C ARG A 237 -5.68 22.12 -5.85
N GLU A 238 -6.79 22.63 -5.32
CA GLU A 238 -8.12 22.49 -5.93
C GLU A 238 -8.22 23.23 -7.29
N TYR A 239 -7.52 24.36 -7.44
CA TYR A 239 -7.44 25.10 -8.70
C TYR A 239 -6.63 24.36 -9.76
N VAL A 240 -5.48 23.80 -9.38
CA VAL A 240 -4.66 22.97 -10.27
C VAL A 240 -5.39 21.67 -10.63
N GLU A 241 -6.06 21.03 -9.68
CA GLU A 241 -6.82 19.81 -9.89
C GLU A 241 -8.06 20.06 -10.78
N SER A 242 -8.73 21.22 -10.64
CA SER A 242 -9.84 21.63 -11.51
C SER A 242 -9.43 22.08 -12.91
N LEU A 243 -8.28 22.73 -13.09
CA LEU A 243 -7.71 23.02 -14.41
C LEU A 243 -7.39 21.73 -15.20
N HIS A 244 -7.09 20.64 -14.49
CA HIS A 244 -6.73 19.35 -15.08
C HIS A 244 -7.81 18.27 -14.94
N GLN A 245 -9.06 18.65 -14.62
CA GLN A 245 -10.20 17.72 -14.65
C GLN A 245 -10.49 17.29 -16.10
N ASN A 246 -9.84 16.21 -16.52
CA ASN A 246 -10.13 15.54 -17.77
C ASN A 246 -10.51 14.09 -17.46
N SER A 247 -11.78 13.72 -17.66
CA SER A 247 -12.24 12.35 -17.44
C SER A 247 -11.53 11.30 -18.30
N ARG A 248 -10.77 11.72 -19.31
CA ARG A 248 -9.98 10.86 -20.20
C ARG A 248 -8.51 10.72 -19.78
N ALA A 249 -8.02 11.55 -18.86
CA ALA A 249 -6.61 11.58 -18.45
C ALA A 249 -6.46 11.76 -16.92
N THR A 250 -5.81 10.82 -16.25
CA THR A 250 -5.54 10.86 -14.81
C THR A 250 -4.22 11.59 -14.54
N LEU A 251 -4.25 12.63 -13.70
CA LEU A 251 -3.05 13.31 -13.20
C LEU A 251 -2.32 12.39 -12.20
N LEU A 252 -1.12 11.93 -12.56
CA LEU A 252 -0.30 11.05 -11.73
C LEU A 252 0.69 11.82 -10.84
N PHE A 253 1.23 12.92 -11.37
CA PHE A 253 2.22 13.74 -10.66
C PHE A 253 2.07 15.20 -11.07
N GLY A 254 2.32 16.10 -10.12
CA GLY A 254 2.30 17.54 -10.34
C GLY A 254 3.32 18.24 -9.45
N LYS A 255 4.18 19.07 -10.03
CA LYS A 255 5.16 19.88 -9.30
C LYS A 255 5.17 21.30 -9.86
N ASN A 256 5.00 22.27 -8.96
CA ASN A 256 5.11 23.68 -9.30
C ASN A 256 6.58 24.14 -9.19
N ASN A 257 6.90 25.26 -9.84
CA ASN A 257 8.22 25.87 -9.88
C ASN A 257 9.32 24.95 -10.42
N VAL A 258 8.97 24.09 -11.39
CA VAL A 258 9.95 23.37 -12.20
C VAL A 258 10.53 24.35 -13.21
N LEU A 259 11.83 24.59 -13.12
CA LEU A 259 12.57 25.49 -13.99
C LEU A 259 12.87 24.80 -15.32
N VAL A 260 12.49 25.44 -16.42
CA VAL A 260 12.87 25.01 -17.79
C VAL A 260 13.64 26.14 -18.45
N GLN A 261 14.77 25.81 -19.04
CA GLN A 261 15.60 26.74 -19.80
C GLN A 261 15.39 26.48 -21.30
N PRO A 262 14.69 27.37 -22.04
CA PRO A 262 14.35 27.11 -23.44
C PRO A 262 15.55 27.13 -24.40
N LYS A 263 16.56 27.95 -24.09
CA LYS A 263 17.78 28.14 -24.89
C LYS A 263 18.97 28.45 -23.99
N ASP A 264 20.15 28.02 -24.41
CA ASP A 264 21.41 28.36 -23.73
C ASP A 264 21.57 29.88 -23.62
N GLY A 265 21.80 30.37 -22.39
CA GLY A 265 21.94 31.79 -22.10
C GLY A 265 20.65 32.55 -21.78
N MET A 266 19.47 31.91 -21.90
CA MET A 266 18.23 32.48 -21.36
C MET A 266 18.02 32.11 -19.89
N GLU A 267 17.32 32.98 -19.15
CA GLU A 267 16.94 32.72 -17.77
C GLU A 267 15.97 31.54 -17.69
N ALA A 268 16.12 30.71 -16.66
CA ALA A 268 15.25 29.56 -16.46
C ALA A 268 13.86 30.02 -16.02
N ILE A 269 12.82 29.54 -16.72
CA ILE A 269 11.44 29.96 -16.51
C ILE A 269 10.78 28.99 -15.53
N PRO A 270 10.14 29.45 -14.45
CA PRO A 270 9.37 28.59 -13.56
C PRO A 270 8.02 28.21 -14.19
N GLY A 271 7.70 26.93 -14.12
CA GLY A 271 6.42 26.41 -14.58
C GLY A 271 5.93 25.23 -13.76
N TYR A 272 4.72 24.80 -14.09
CA TYR A 272 4.07 23.62 -13.54
C TYR A 272 4.34 22.42 -14.44
N LEU A 273 5.02 21.41 -13.89
CA LEU A 273 5.25 20.12 -14.53
C LEU A 273 4.20 19.12 -14.05
N SER A 274 3.54 18.43 -14.97
CA SER A 274 2.56 17.39 -14.66
C SER A 274 2.72 16.14 -15.52
N LEU A 275 2.50 14.98 -14.91
CA LEU A 275 2.47 13.69 -15.58
C LEU A 275 1.03 13.20 -15.64
N HIS A 276 0.56 12.88 -16.83
CA HIS A 276 -0.81 12.42 -17.08
C HIS A 276 -0.81 11.02 -17.70
N GLN A 277 -1.74 10.18 -17.28
CA GLN A 277 -2.01 8.86 -17.84
C GLN A 277 -3.36 8.85 -18.54
N THR A 278 -3.36 8.46 -19.81
CA THR A 278 -4.57 8.10 -20.57
C THR A 278 -4.67 6.57 -20.67
N ALA A 279 -5.67 5.99 -21.36
CA ALA A 279 -5.82 4.54 -21.40
C ALA A 279 -4.60 3.81 -22.02
N ASP A 280 -3.89 4.48 -22.91
CA ASP A 280 -2.84 3.93 -23.76
C ASP A 280 -1.48 4.66 -23.62
N LEU A 281 -1.46 5.90 -23.12
CA LEU A 281 -0.27 6.75 -23.19
C LEU A 281 -0.02 7.53 -21.89
N MET A 282 1.26 7.73 -21.55
CA MET A 282 1.69 8.72 -20.55
C MET A 282 2.24 9.98 -21.23
N THR A 283 1.82 11.14 -20.75
CA THR A 283 2.28 12.45 -21.26
C THR A 283 2.82 13.32 -20.14
N LEU A 284 4.02 13.86 -20.33
CA LEU A 284 4.62 14.88 -19.48
C LEU A 284 4.27 16.25 -20.06
N LYS A 285 3.64 17.11 -19.25
CA LYS A 285 3.25 18.47 -19.63
C LYS A 285 3.99 19.47 -18.77
N TRP A 286 4.55 20.51 -19.38
CA TRP A 286 5.11 21.64 -18.67
C TRP A 286 4.45 22.93 -19.14
N THR A 287 4.01 23.76 -18.20
CA THR A 287 3.29 25.01 -18.49
C THR A 287 3.88 26.15 -17.67
N PRO A 288 4.33 27.25 -18.29
CA PRO A 288 4.84 28.42 -17.58
C PRO A 288 3.85 28.96 -16.54
N ASN A 289 4.36 29.38 -15.38
CA ASN A 289 3.51 29.92 -14.31
C ASN A 289 2.82 31.23 -14.72
N GLN A 290 3.39 31.98 -15.69
CA GLN A 290 2.80 33.17 -16.28
C GLN A 290 1.48 32.90 -16.99
N LEU A 291 1.27 31.66 -17.46
CA LEU A 291 0.00 31.23 -18.07
C LEU A 291 -1.00 30.70 -17.03
N MET A 292 -0.51 30.22 -15.89
CA MET A 292 -1.33 29.58 -14.84
C MET A 292 -1.84 30.58 -13.80
N ASN A 293 -1.04 31.60 -13.48
CA ASN A 293 -1.39 32.65 -12.54
C ASN A 293 -2.20 33.70 -13.29
N GLY A 294 -3.52 33.48 -13.43
CA GLY A 294 -4.47 34.32 -14.17
C GLY A 294 -4.69 35.73 -13.61
N ASN A 295 -3.63 36.43 -13.20
CA ASN A 295 -3.67 37.78 -12.68
C ASN A 295 -3.35 38.85 -13.74
N VAL A 296 -3.42 38.49 -15.02
CA VAL A 296 -3.37 39.47 -16.11
C VAL A 296 -4.81 39.85 -16.41
N GLY A 297 -5.28 40.92 -15.77
CA GLY A 297 -6.41 41.66 -16.32
C GLY A 297 -6.10 42.01 -17.77
N GLU A 298 -7.15 41.97 -18.60
CA GLU A 298 -7.18 42.37 -20.01
C GLU A 298 -6.77 41.31 -21.04
N LEU A 299 -7.79 40.77 -21.71
CA LEU A 299 -7.96 40.42 -23.14
C LEU A 299 -6.85 39.79 -24.01
N ASP A 300 -5.62 39.57 -23.56
CA ASP A 300 -4.50 39.11 -24.42
C ASP A 300 -3.82 37.82 -23.93
N SER A 301 -4.47 37.03 -23.05
CA SER A 301 -3.92 35.74 -22.59
C SER A 301 -3.64 34.75 -23.74
N GLU A 302 -4.41 34.82 -24.84
CA GLU A 302 -4.17 34.02 -26.07
C GLU A 302 -2.97 34.51 -26.91
N LYS A 303 -2.44 35.72 -26.68
CA LYS A 303 -1.26 36.27 -27.39
C LYS A 303 0.03 36.20 -26.58
N SER A 304 0.01 35.53 -25.44
CA SER A 304 1.16 35.44 -24.55
C SER A 304 2.30 34.67 -25.22
N VAL A 305 3.47 35.31 -25.35
CA VAL A 305 4.71 34.68 -25.87
C VAL A 305 5.09 33.43 -25.07
N TYR A 306 4.59 33.30 -23.84
CA TYR A 306 4.85 32.13 -23.01
C TYR A 306 4.22 30.84 -23.54
N TRP A 307 3.22 30.90 -24.42
CA TRP A 307 2.65 29.71 -25.07
C TRP A 307 3.66 28.97 -25.95
N ASP A 308 4.63 29.69 -26.54
CA ASP A 308 5.70 29.09 -27.36
C ASP A 308 6.64 28.20 -26.52
N TYR A 309 6.64 28.35 -25.20
CA TYR A 309 7.46 27.55 -24.28
C TYR A 309 6.68 26.41 -23.61
N ALA A 310 5.35 26.35 -23.76
CA ALA A 310 4.57 25.27 -23.19
C ALA A 310 4.89 23.94 -23.90
N MET A 311 5.10 22.88 -23.12
CA MET A 311 5.55 21.59 -23.65
C MET A 311 4.56 20.49 -23.32
N THR A 312 4.36 19.57 -24.27
CA THR A 312 3.71 18.28 -24.05
C THR A 312 4.55 17.22 -24.74
N ILE A 313 5.13 16.32 -23.96
CA ILE A 313 6.03 15.26 -24.44
C ILE A 313 5.40 13.92 -24.12
N ARG A 314 5.35 12.99 -25.07
CA ARG A 314 4.95 11.61 -24.74
C ARG A 314 6.12 10.95 -24.02
N LEU A 315 5.85 10.23 -22.94
CA LEU A 315 6.92 9.67 -22.12
C LEU A 315 7.83 8.72 -22.92
N GLU A 316 7.28 8.04 -23.93
CA GLU A 316 8.01 7.20 -24.89
C GLU A 316 9.02 7.95 -25.79
N GLU A 317 8.89 9.28 -25.93
CA GLU A 317 9.79 10.11 -26.74
C GLU A 317 11.02 10.59 -25.95
N ILE A 318 11.06 10.38 -24.62
CA ILE A 318 12.16 10.80 -23.77
C ILE A 318 13.31 9.80 -23.91
N VAL A 319 14.40 10.21 -24.57
CA VAL A 319 15.56 9.35 -24.83
C VAL A 319 16.50 9.27 -23.62
N TYR A 320 16.68 10.38 -22.90
CA TYR A 320 17.60 10.48 -21.77
C TYR A 320 16.96 11.25 -20.61
N LEU A 321 17.23 10.78 -19.40
CA LEU A 321 16.91 11.47 -18.17
C LEU A 321 18.15 11.43 -17.29
N HIS A 322 18.66 12.61 -16.94
CA HIS A 322 19.82 12.78 -16.07
C HIS A 322 19.35 13.19 -14.68
N CYS A 323 19.90 12.55 -13.65
CA CYS A 323 19.65 12.80 -12.24
C CYS A 323 20.94 13.16 -11.51
#